data_AF-A0A7S1WUR5-F1
#
_entry.id   AF-A0A7S1WUR5-F1
#
_cell.length_a   1.000
_cell.length_b   1.000
_cell.length_c   1.000
_cell.angle_alpha   90.00
_cell.angle_beta   90.00
_cell.angle_gamma   90.00
#
_symmetry.space_group_name_H-M   'P 1'
#
loop_
_entity.id
_entity.type
_entity.pdbx_description
1 polymer ?
#
loop_
_entity_poly.entity_id
_entity_poly.type
_entity_poly.pdbx_seq_one_letter_code
_entity_poly.pdbx_strand_id
1 'polypeptide(L)'
;ANDTTASSTTPTTTITTVTTSTTPSASRYSSADVVQFYLYRAQSPDEYPFENLNAADLGGVLWYLQNEVLTMCPRKNNISRVIRFMVTTRRRLMPYVAFDSAKCTVPGCGKLWAQHGYRLGCQQLGDYGTATPHWYSVPGPCPSQNYSSKTHACRAAEPGGRCRSLSEVYSPGASKC
;
A
#
# COMPACT_ATOMS: atom_id res chain seq x y z
N ALA A 1 -25.38 67.59 -47.19
CA ALA A 1 -25.23 67.56 -45.72
C ALA A 1 -24.31 66.39 -45.41
N ASN A 2 -23.02 66.68 -45.15
CA ASN A 2 -22.34 66.52 -43.84
C ASN A 2 -22.45 65.07 -43.32
N ASP A 3 -21.40 64.36 -42.92
CA ASP A 3 -20.17 64.83 -42.26
C ASP A 3 -19.12 63.70 -42.25
N THR A 4 -17.87 64.09 -42.49
CA THR A 4 -16.60 63.63 -41.88
C THR A 4 -16.73 62.62 -40.73
N THR A 5 -15.97 61.52 -40.61
CA THR A 5 -14.56 61.52 -40.16
C THR A 5 -14.07 60.06 -40.05
N ALA A 6 -12.87 59.78 -40.56
CA ALA A 6 -12.12 58.57 -40.25
C ALA A 6 -11.41 58.76 -38.90
N SER A 7 -11.66 57.88 -37.93
CA SER A 7 -10.95 57.89 -36.65
C SER A 7 -9.93 56.76 -36.61
N SER A 8 -8.67 57.16 -36.67
CA SER A 8 -7.47 56.37 -36.39
C SER A 8 -7.48 55.90 -34.93
N THR A 9 -7.37 54.59 -34.70
CA THR A 9 -7.13 54.02 -33.38
C THR A 9 -5.72 53.43 -33.31
N THR A 10 -4.88 54.09 -32.53
CA THR A 10 -3.51 53.70 -32.18
C THR A 10 -3.51 52.41 -31.35
N PRO A 11 -2.59 51.45 -31.58
CA PRO A 11 -2.45 50.30 -30.69
C PRO A 11 -1.76 50.73 -29.38
N THR A 12 -2.45 50.51 -28.26
CA THR A 12 -1.88 50.64 -26.92
C THR A 12 -1.04 49.41 -26.61
N THR A 13 0.28 49.57 -26.59
CA THR A 13 1.22 48.53 -26.14
C THR A 13 1.14 48.40 -24.62
N THR A 14 0.37 47.44 -24.13
CA THR A 14 0.40 47.05 -22.71
C THR A 14 1.64 46.17 -22.49
N ILE A 15 2.65 46.72 -21.79
CA ILE A 15 3.80 45.96 -21.30
C ILE A 15 3.32 45.13 -20.11
N THR A 16 2.99 43.87 -20.35
CA THR A 16 2.73 42.90 -19.29
C THR A 16 4.06 42.51 -18.66
N THR A 17 4.32 43.02 -17.45
CA THR A 17 5.44 42.59 -16.61
C THR A 17 5.26 41.10 -16.29
N VAL A 18 6.05 40.24 -16.94
CA VAL A 18 6.12 38.81 -16.62
C VAL A 18 6.67 38.70 -15.20
N THR A 19 5.76 38.52 -14.25
CA THR A 19 6.14 38.15 -12.89
C THR A 19 6.65 36.72 -12.99
N THR A 20 7.96 36.54 -12.92
CA THR A 20 8.60 35.24 -12.81
C THR A 20 8.02 34.54 -11.59
N SER A 21 7.06 33.64 -11.82
CA SER A 21 6.57 32.73 -10.80
C SER A 21 7.75 31.88 -10.35
N THR A 22 8.23 32.13 -9.15
CA THR A 22 9.16 31.26 -8.45
C THR A 22 8.47 29.91 -8.28
N THR A 23 8.71 29.01 -9.22
CA THR A 23 8.34 27.60 -9.14
C THR A 23 8.80 27.09 -7.77
N PRO A 24 7.91 26.53 -6.94
CA PRO A 24 8.33 25.90 -5.70
C PRO A 24 9.33 24.81 -6.03
N SER A 25 10.52 24.95 -5.46
CA SER A 25 11.63 23.99 -5.51
C SER A 25 11.10 22.55 -5.45
N ALA A 26 11.36 21.79 -6.53
CA ALA A 26 11.13 20.36 -6.58
C ALA A 26 11.75 19.71 -5.35
N SER A 27 10.90 19.08 -4.53
CA SER A 27 11.32 18.57 -3.24
C SER A 27 12.39 17.50 -3.42
N ARG A 28 13.49 17.61 -2.65
CA ARG A 28 14.64 16.69 -2.67
C ARG A 28 14.31 15.33 -2.03
N TYR A 29 13.34 14.62 -2.56
CA TYR A 29 12.96 13.29 -2.11
C TYR A 29 13.39 12.33 -3.17
N SER A 30 14.34 11.46 -2.83
CA SER A 30 14.67 10.40 -3.75
C SER A 30 13.50 9.40 -3.74
N SER A 31 12.80 9.32 -4.86
CA SER A 31 11.93 8.20 -5.25
C SER A 31 12.57 6.81 -5.00
N ALA A 32 13.89 6.74 -4.79
CA ALA A 32 14.67 5.55 -4.52
C ALA A 32 14.20 4.67 -3.32
N ASP A 33 13.56 5.25 -2.30
CA ASP A 33 13.07 4.49 -1.13
C ASP A 33 11.61 4.02 -1.27
N VAL A 34 10.94 4.36 -2.37
CA VAL A 34 9.59 3.87 -2.67
C VAL A 34 9.67 2.79 -3.74
N VAL A 35 8.98 1.69 -3.52
CA VAL A 35 8.91 0.56 -4.44
C VAL A 35 7.47 0.24 -4.76
N GLN A 36 7.24 -0.20 -5.99
CA GLN A 36 5.97 -0.72 -6.45
C GLN A 36 6.16 -2.16 -6.93
N PHE A 37 5.29 -3.06 -6.48
CA PHE A 37 5.31 -4.46 -6.87
C PHE A 37 3.94 -5.11 -6.66
N TYR A 38 3.79 -6.32 -7.16
CA TYR A 38 2.55 -7.08 -7.04
C TYR A 38 2.58 -8.00 -5.83
N LEU A 39 1.49 -7.99 -5.06
CA LEU A 39 1.14 -8.99 -4.06
C LEU A 39 0.00 -9.86 -4.59
N TYR A 40 0.01 -11.12 -4.20
CA TYR A 40 -0.97 -12.12 -4.60
C TYR A 40 -1.62 -12.74 -3.37
N ARG A 41 -2.95 -12.84 -3.37
CA ARG A 41 -3.73 -13.45 -2.29
C ARG A 41 -4.59 -14.59 -2.84
N ALA A 42 -4.45 -15.77 -2.26
CA ALA A 42 -5.39 -16.86 -2.46
C ALA A 42 -6.64 -16.61 -1.60
N GLN A 43 -7.83 -16.68 -2.20
CA GLN A 43 -9.10 -16.35 -1.53
C GLN A 43 -10.24 -17.27 -1.97
N SER A 44 -11.21 -17.46 -1.08
CA SER A 44 -12.52 -18.02 -1.40
C SER A 44 -13.33 -17.02 -2.27
N PRO A 45 -14.57 -17.36 -2.67
CA PRO A 45 -15.47 -16.39 -3.30
C PRO A 45 -15.85 -15.21 -2.41
N ASP A 46 -15.66 -15.32 -1.09
CA ASP A 46 -15.97 -14.25 -0.14
C ASP A 46 -15.09 -13.02 -0.40
N GLU A 47 -15.60 -11.83 -0.08
CA GLU A 47 -14.89 -10.56 -0.23
C GLU A 47 -14.40 -10.04 1.12
N TYR A 48 -13.14 -9.61 1.17
CA TYR A 48 -12.53 -9.04 2.36
C TYR A 48 -11.77 -7.76 2.01
N PRO A 49 -11.74 -6.77 2.92
CA PRO A 49 -10.90 -5.61 2.72
C PRO A 49 -9.42 -6.01 2.68
N PHE A 50 -8.61 -5.21 1.99
CA PHE A 50 -7.15 -5.40 1.90
C PHE A 50 -6.46 -4.91 3.19
N GLU A 51 -6.80 -5.53 4.32
CA GLU A 51 -6.27 -5.25 5.67
C GLU A 51 -6.13 -6.53 6.50
N ASN A 52 -5.09 -6.58 7.34
CA ASN A 52 -4.79 -7.70 8.24
C ASN A 52 -4.84 -9.06 7.53
N LEU A 53 -4.11 -9.17 6.42
CA LEU A 53 -4.09 -10.37 5.59
C LEU A 53 -2.66 -10.81 5.29
N ASN A 54 -2.56 -12.10 4.96
CA ASN A 54 -1.36 -12.71 4.42
C ASN A 54 -1.46 -12.71 2.90
N ALA A 55 -0.40 -12.26 2.24
CA ALA A 55 -0.22 -12.30 0.80
C ALA A 55 1.14 -12.91 0.50
N ALA A 56 1.44 -13.11 -0.78
CA ALA A 56 2.73 -13.58 -1.25
C ALA A 56 3.14 -12.87 -2.54
N ASP A 57 4.36 -13.08 -3.00
CA ASP A 57 4.66 -12.92 -4.41
C ASP A 57 4.03 -14.08 -5.24
N LEU A 58 4.23 -14.07 -6.56
CA LEU A 58 3.67 -15.10 -7.43
C LEU A 58 4.20 -16.50 -7.07
N GLY A 59 5.48 -16.63 -6.73
CA GLY A 59 6.05 -17.92 -6.35
C GLY A 59 5.45 -18.43 -5.04
N GLY A 60 5.29 -17.55 -4.05
CA GLY A 60 4.77 -17.93 -2.73
C GLY A 60 3.29 -18.29 -2.77
N VAL A 61 2.47 -17.62 -3.57
CA VAL A 61 1.06 -18.02 -3.71
C VAL A 61 0.93 -19.37 -4.41
N LEU A 62 1.77 -19.67 -5.40
CA LEU A 62 1.77 -20.98 -6.07
C LEU A 62 2.27 -22.08 -5.13
N TRP A 63 3.33 -21.80 -4.34
CA TRP A 63 3.78 -22.69 -3.29
C TRP A 63 2.66 -23.01 -2.29
N TYR A 64 1.92 -21.98 -1.83
CA TYR A 64 0.80 -22.15 -0.91
C TYR A 64 -0.30 -23.04 -1.47
N LEU A 65 -0.68 -22.78 -2.72
CA LEU A 65 -1.72 -23.56 -3.39
C LEU A 65 -1.32 -25.03 -3.44
N GLN A 66 -0.09 -25.32 -3.88
CA GLN A 66 0.42 -26.67 -4.03
C GLN A 66 0.58 -27.42 -2.70
N ASN A 67 1.14 -26.76 -1.67
CA ASN A 67 1.58 -27.44 -0.44
C ASN A 67 0.54 -27.43 0.67
N GLU A 68 -0.47 -26.54 0.62
CA GLU A 68 -1.47 -26.43 1.69
C GLU A 68 -2.91 -26.48 1.22
N VAL A 69 -3.22 -25.89 0.05
CA VAL A 69 -4.62 -25.74 -0.38
C VAL A 69 -5.13 -26.97 -1.11
N LEU A 70 -4.30 -27.50 -2.01
CA LEU A 70 -4.63 -28.62 -2.89
C LEU A 70 -4.29 -30.00 -2.29
N THR A 71 -3.83 -30.05 -1.04
CA THR A 71 -3.53 -31.31 -0.33
C THR A 71 -4.77 -32.02 0.20
N MET A 72 -5.96 -31.42 0.08
CA MET A 72 -7.23 -32.02 0.49
C MET A 72 -8.39 -31.62 -0.43
N CYS A 73 -9.45 -32.44 -0.39
CA CYS A 73 -10.71 -32.24 -1.11
C CYS A 73 -11.89 -32.21 -0.13
N PRO A 74 -12.72 -31.14 -0.12
CA PRO A 74 -12.58 -29.91 -0.91
C PRO A 74 -11.32 -29.11 -0.51
N ARG A 75 -10.90 -28.21 -1.41
CA ARG A 75 -9.72 -27.34 -1.23
C ARG A 75 -9.79 -26.59 0.10
N LYS A 76 -8.66 -26.49 0.82
CA LYS A 76 -8.57 -25.77 2.11
C LYS A 76 -9.19 -24.37 1.99
N ASN A 77 -10.00 -23.99 2.99
CA ASN A 77 -10.69 -22.70 3.06
C ASN A 77 -11.53 -22.33 1.82
N ASN A 78 -11.95 -23.32 1.02
CA ASN A 78 -12.70 -23.13 -0.21
C ASN A 78 -12.05 -22.13 -1.19
N ILE A 79 -10.71 -22.10 -1.23
CA ILE A 79 -9.95 -21.19 -2.08
C ILE A 79 -10.26 -21.48 -3.55
N SER A 80 -10.67 -20.45 -4.27
CA SER A 80 -11.15 -20.55 -5.66
C SER A 80 -10.49 -19.56 -6.62
N ARG A 81 -9.79 -18.54 -6.11
CA ARG A 81 -9.17 -17.49 -6.93
C ARG A 81 -7.87 -16.97 -6.33
N VAL A 82 -7.03 -16.41 -7.19
CA VAL A 82 -5.86 -15.60 -6.82
C VAL A 82 -6.13 -14.16 -7.22
N ILE A 83 -6.05 -13.25 -6.26
CA ILE A 83 -6.23 -11.81 -6.47
C ILE A 83 -4.85 -11.15 -6.51
N ARG A 84 -4.61 -10.31 -7.52
CA ARG A 84 -3.37 -9.55 -7.70
C ARG A 84 -3.57 -8.09 -7.30
N PHE A 85 -2.75 -7.61 -6.38
CA PHE A 85 -2.75 -6.22 -5.90
C PHE A 85 -1.45 -5.54 -6.30
N MET A 86 -1.52 -4.36 -6.92
CA MET A 86 -0.35 -3.50 -7.10
C MET A 86 -0.19 -2.63 -5.85
N VAL A 87 0.92 -2.78 -5.15
CA VAL A 87 1.19 -2.05 -3.90
C VAL A 87 2.35 -1.10 -4.09
N THR A 88 2.22 0.11 -3.58
CA THR A 88 3.30 1.10 -3.47
C THR A 88 3.62 1.28 -2.00
N THR A 89 4.88 1.05 -1.62
CA THR A 89 5.33 1.08 -0.23
C THR A 89 6.74 1.62 -0.13
N ARG A 90 7.16 2.01 1.08
CA ARG A 90 8.58 2.21 1.38
C ARG A 90 9.33 0.88 1.36
N ARG A 91 10.60 0.93 0.94
CA ARG A 91 11.45 -0.26 0.72
C ARG A 91 11.76 -1.02 2.01
N ARG A 92 11.80 -0.32 3.14
CA ARG A 92 12.08 -0.93 4.46
C ARG A 92 10.86 -1.66 5.01
N LEU A 93 10.79 -2.95 4.73
CA LEU A 93 9.79 -3.89 5.26
C LEU A 93 10.11 -4.29 6.71
N MET A 94 9.12 -4.80 7.43
CA MET A 94 9.31 -5.40 8.75
C MET A 94 9.31 -6.93 8.68
N PRO A 95 9.66 -7.66 9.76
CA PRO A 95 9.47 -9.10 9.79
C PRO A 95 8.02 -9.50 9.51
N TYR A 96 7.82 -10.59 8.76
CA TYR A 96 6.50 -11.15 8.54
C TYR A 96 5.81 -11.50 9.85
N VAL A 97 4.52 -11.22 9.88
CA VAL A 97 3.55 -11.76 10.83
C VAL A 97 2.41 -12.46 10.08
N ALA A 98 1.90 -13.53 10.65
CA ALA A 98 0.68 -14.16 10.18
C ALA A 98 -0.55 -13.46 10.75
N PHE A 99 -1.58 -13.32 9.92
CA PHE A 99 -2.92 -12.92 10.31
C PHE A 99 -3.90 -14.09 10.20
N ASP A 100 -4.53 -14.46 11.31
CA ASP A 100 -5.64 -15.41 11.34
C ASP A 100 -6.90 -14.66 11.76
N SER A 101 -7.95 -14.73 10.95
CA SER A 101 -9.20 -13.99 11.20
C SER A 101 -9.00 -12.48 11.46
N ALA A 102 -8.07 -11.86 10.72
CA ALA A 102 -7.61 -10.47 10.86
C ALA A 102 -6.82 -10.12 12.13
N LYS A 103 -6.48 -11.09 12.97
CA LYS A 103 -5.64 -10.92 14.14
C LYS A 103 -4.21 -11.40 13.85
N CYS A 104 -3.23 -10.60 14.25
CA CYS A 104 -1.84 -11.01 14.29
C CYS A 104 -1.66 -12.11 15.34
N THR A 105 -1.20 -13.29 14.91
CA THR A 105 -1.11 -14.49 15.75
C THR A 105 0.30 -14.93 16.09
N VAL A 106 1.33 -14.24 15.57
CA VAL A 106 2.72 -14.54 15.93
C VAL A 106 3.06 -14.05 17.34
N PRO A 107 3.97 -14.72 18.06
CA PRO A 107 4.43 -14.22 19.35
C PRO A 107 5.05 -12.82 19.24
N GLY A 108 4.64 -11.90 20.12
CA GLY A 108 5.25 -10.58 20.22
C GLY A 108 4.79 -9.54 19.18
N CYS A 109 3.62 -9.70 18.55
CA CYS A 109 3.06 -8.71 17.62
C CYS A 109 3.16 -7.26 18.13
N GLY A 110 2.75 -6.99 19.38
CA GLY A 110 2.81 -5.65 19.97
C GLY A 110 4.23 -5.06 20.02
N LYS A 111 5.25 -5.89 20.28
CA LYS A 111 6.66 -5.47 20.25
C LYS A 111 7.11 -5.15 18.82
N LEU A 112 6.72 -5.98 17.85
CA LEU A 112 7.01 -5.74 16.43
C LEU A 112 6.39 -4.42 15.95
N TRP A 113 5.14 -4.15 16.32
CA TRP A 113 4.45 -2.89 15.99
C TRP A 113 5.12 -1.68 16.65
N ALA A 114 5.53 -1.81 17.92
CA ALA A 114 6.25 -0.73 18.60
C ALA A 114 7.61 -0.44 17.96
N GLN A 115 8.32 -1.47 17.48
CA GLN A 115 9.66 -1.34 16.92
C GLN A 115 9.68 -0.90 15.45
N HIS A 116 8.77 -1.42 14.64
CA HIS A 116 8.78 -1.24 13.19
C HIS A 116 7.63 -0.37 12.67
N GLY A 117 6.65 -0.05 13.52
CA GLY A 117 5.34 0.43 13.07
C GLY A 117 4.57 -0.67 12.35
N TYR A 118 3.49 -0.28 11.67
CA TYR A 118 2.63 -1.20 10.93
C TYR A 118 3.07 -1.39 9.48
N ARG A 119 4.39 -1.43 9.22
CA ARG A 119 4.93 -1.57 7.86
C ARG A 119 4.52 -2.91 7.24
N LEU A 120 4.58 -2.98 5.92
CA LEU A 120 4.41 -4.25 5.21
C LEU A 120 5.47 -5.25 5.71
N GLY A 121 5.02 -6.45 6.10
CA GLY A 121 5.89 -7.52 6.57
C GLY A 121 6.46 -8.33 5.41
N CYS A 122 7.62 -8.95 5.60
CA CYS A 122 8.24 -9.84 4.60
C CYS A 122 8.93 -11.03 5.27
N GLN A 123 8.80 -12.21 4.67
CA GLN A 123 9.56 -13.41 5.02
C GLN A 123 9.85 -14.19 3.75
N GLN A 124 11.12 -14.47 3.50
CA GLN A 124 11.51 -15.41 2.46
C GLN A 124 11.03 -16.83 2.85
N LEU A 125 10.40 -17.52 1.92
CA LEU A 125 10.12 -18.94 2.02
C LEU A 125 11.37 -19.75 1.66
N GLY A 126 11.28 -21.08 1.78
CA GLY A 126 12.22 -21.97 1.10
C GLY A 126 12.09 -21.87 -0.43
N ASP A 127 13.04 -22.48 -1.13
CA ASP A 127 13.07 -22.48 -2.58
C ASP A 127 11.83 -23.17 -3.18
N TYR A 128 11.30 -22.59 -4.27
CA TYR A 128 10.21 -23.19 -5.05
C TYR A 128 10.59 -23.19 -6.52
N GLY A 129 11.12 -24.34 -6.98
CA GLY A 129 11.76 -24.43 -8.29
C GLY A 129 12.99 -23.51 -8.35
N THR A 130 13.01 -22.58 -9.30
CA THR A 130 14.08 -21.58 -9.44
C THR A 130 13.73 -20.24 -8.77
N ALA A 131 12.58 -20.14 -8.11
CA ALA A 131 12.14 -18.92 -7.45
C ALA A 131 12.54 -18.92 -5.97
N THR A 132 12.80 -17.73 -5.43
CA THR A 132 12.93 -17.44 -4.00
C THR A 132 11.67 -16.71 -3.51
N PRO A 133 10.58 -17.43 -3.24
CA PRO A 133 9.30 -16.81 -2.95
C PRO A 133 9.28 -16.11 -1.58
N HIS A 134 8.39 -15.13 -1.45
CA HIS A 134 8.20 -14.36 -0.21
C HIS A 134 6.74 -14.33 0.23
N TRP A 135 6.55 -14.40 1.55
CA TRP A 135 5.34 -14.05 2.25
C TRP A 135 5.33 -12.56 2.59
N TYR A 136 4.15 -11.96 2.56
CA TYR A 136 3.94 -10.58 2.93
C TYR A 136 2.78 -10.44 3.92
N SER A 137 2.99 -9.61 4.93
CA SER A 137 1.96 -9.21 5.88
C SER A 137 1.45 -7.84 5.49
N VAL A 138 0.12 -7.67 5.43
CA VAL A 138 -0.50 -6.37 5.14
C VAL A 138 -1.28 -5.89 6.37
N PRO A 139 -0.64 -5.19 7.33
CA PRO A 139 -1.32 -4.71 8.52
C PRO A 139 -2.28 -3.56 8.16
N GLY A 140 -3.55 -3.71 8.52
CA GLY A 140 -4.51 -2.62 8.57
C GLY A 140 -4.95 -2.33 10.01
N PRO A 141 -6.11 -1.69 10.21
CA PRO A 141 -6.50 -1.23 11.54
C PRO A 141 -6.79 -2.37 12.52
N CYS A 142 -6.39 -2.20 13.78
CA CYS A 142 -6.60 -3.12 14.89
C CYS A 142 -6.13 -4.57 14.58
N PRO A 143 -4.84 -4.78 14.23
CA PRO A 143 -4.29 -6.12 14.03
C PRO A 143 -4.22 -6.95 15.31
N SER A 144 -4.41 -6.40 16.51
CA SER A 144 -4.44 -7.19 17.75
C SER A 144 -5.74 -7.99 17.97
N GLN A 145 -6.79 -7.75 17.17
CA GLN A 145 -8.13 -8.33 17.37
C GLN A 145 -8.67 -9.02 16.11
N ASN A 146 -9.52 -10.02 16.32
CA ASN A 146 -10.23 -10.70 15.23
C ASN A 146 -11.28 -9.77 14.59
N TYR A 147 -11.74 -10.09 13.38
CA TYR A 147 -12.76 -9.34 12.64
C TYR A 147 -13.94 -8.86 13.50
N SER A 148 -14.56 -9.75 14.26
CA SER A 148 -15.75 -9.46 15.07
C SER A 148 -15.47 -8.68 16.34
N SER A 149 -14.21 -8.62 16.79
CA SER A 149 -13.83 -8.00 18.06
C SER A 149 -13.31 -6.58 17.90
N LYS A 150 -12.95 -6.14 16.68
CA LYS A 150 -12.33 -4.83 16.41
C LYS A 150 -13.20 -3.67 16.91
N THR A 151 -12.76 -3.01 17.97
CA THR A 151 -13.43 -1.81 18.50
C THR A 151 -12.95 -0.51 17.82
N HIS A 152 -13.75 0.55 17.91
CA HIS A 152 -13.32 1.88 17.45
C HIS A 152 -12.05 2.36 18.19
N ALA A 153 -11.98 2.12 19.50
CA ALA A 153 -10.80 2.46 20.31
C ALA A 153 -9.54 1.73 19.82
N CYS A 154 -9.64 0.44 19.49
CA CYS A 154 -8.52 -0.33 18.95
C CYS A 154 -8.08 0.18 17.57
N ARG A 155 -9.02 0.47 16.66
CA ARG A 155 -8.69 1.01 15.34
C ARG A 155 -8.01 2.38 15.41
N ALA A 156 -8.36 3.19 16.42
CA ALA A 156 -7.70 4.46 16.68
C ALA A 156 -6.27 4.28 17.27
N ALA A 157 -6.09 3.33 18.18
CA ALA A 157 -4.80 3.03 18.80
C ALA A 157 -3.83 2.31 17.83
N GLU A 158 -4.38 1.50 16.93
CA GLU A 158 -3.63 0.67 15.99
C GLU A 158 -4.13 0.96 14.55
N PRO A 159 -3.70 2.06 13.91
CA PRO A 159 -4.26 2.49 12.62
C PRO A 159 -3.86 1.60 11.42
N GLY A 160 -2.89 0.69 11.59
CA GLY A 160 -2.32 -0.08 10.49
C GLY A 160 -1.32 0.73 9.66
N GLY A 161 -0.88 0.14 8.53
CA GLY A 161 0.20 0.69 7.69
C GLY A 161 -0.27 1.36 6.42
N ARG A 162 -1.59 1.49 6.20
CA ARG A 162 -2.13 2.01 4.95
C ARG A 162 -2.04 3.53 4.91
N CYS A 163 -1.31 4.05 3.93
CA CYS A 163 -1.34 5.48 3.60
C CYS A 163 -2.70 5.91 3.04
N ARG A 164 -3.08 7.17 3.31
CA ARG A 164 -4.28 7.80 2.75
C ARG A 164 -4.11 8.21 1.29
N SER A 165 -2.87 8.46 0.89
CA SER A 165 -2.52 8.95 -0.45
C SER A 165 -1.10 8.54 -0.82
N LEU A 166 -0.78 8.57 -2.12
CA LEU A 166 0.58 8.34 -2.58
C LEU A 166 1.54 9.41 -2.06
N SER A 167 1.12 10.67 -1.95
CA SER A 167 1.95 11.75 -1.41
C SER A 167 2.43 11.47 0.02
N GLU A 168 1.66 10.74 0.82
CA GLU A 168 2.06 10.34 2.17
C GLU A 168 3.23 9.34 2.15
N VAL A 169 3.21 8.38 1.21
CA VAL A 169 4.32 7.44 1.00
C VAL A 169 5.63 8.19 0.70
N TYR A 170 5.53 9.24 -0.12
CA TYR A 170 6.67 10.07 -0.56
C TYR A 170 7.07 11.17 0.43
N SER A 171 6.36 11.41 1.54
CA SER A 171 6.68 12.46 2.53
C SER A 171 7.82 12.04 3.48
N PRO A 172 8.60 12.95 4.12
CA PRO A 172 9.80 12.64 4.86
C PRO A 172 9.49 12.82 6.34
N GLY A 173 10.36 12.29 7.18
CA GLY A 173 10.06 12.29 8.59
C GLY A 173 9.13 11.13 8.95
N ALA A 174 9.17 10.84 10.24
CA ALA A 174 8.71 9.60 10.80
C ALA A 174 7.22 9.37 10.54
N SER A 175 6.96 8.28 9.81
CA SER A 175 5.94 7.28 10.11
C SER A 175 4.52 7.77 10.44
N LYS A 176 3.63 7.64 9.47
CA LYS A 176 2.25 7.19 9.75
C LYS A 176 1.81 6.05 8.82
N CYS A 177 2.54 5.90 7.72
CA CYS A 177 2.73 4.73 6.89
C CYS A 177 4.17 4.86 6.29
#